data_AF-A0A661MDN6-F1
#
_entry.id   AF-A0A661MDN6-F1
#
_cell.length_a   1.000
_cell.length_b   1.000
_cell.length_c   1.000
_cell.angle_alpha   90.00
_cell.angle_beta   90.00
_cell.angle_gamma   90.00
#
_symmetry.space_group_name_H-M   'P 1'
#
loop_
_entity.id
_entity.type
_entity.pdbx_description
1 polymer ?
#
loop_
_entity_poly.entity_id
_entity_poly.type
_entity_poly.pdbx_seq_one_letter_code
_entity_poly.pdbx_strand_id
1 'polypeptide(L)'
;MGHLAHVLEKAVSGILGTRPSKVQGKDESIRGGLDTETGLKLRRAEKLVNEYGIALEKAGYLNRFEVENLMESVAEGKYPLDEVCESLRQGRGRHHDLLTLKFSASLLPYPKDKIKEAIELLLRYDSDPENIRLLREGLRYLESFV
;
A
#
# COMPACT_ATOMS: atom_id res chain seq x y z
N MET A 1 15.98 11.61 5.55
CA MET A 1 15.62 10.37 4.82
C MET A 1 14.19 9.99 5.17
N GLY A 2 13.29 10.04 4.18
CA GLY A 2 11.88 9.71 4.35
C GLY A 2 11.71 8.20 4.59
N HIS A 3 11.33 7.83 5.82
CA HIS A 3 10.86 6.48 6.15
C HIS A 3 9.72 5.99 5.24
N LEU A 4 9.04 6.93 4.57
CA LEU A 4 7.97 6.72 3.60
C LEU A 4 8.39 5.80 2.44
N ALA A 5 9.59 6.01 1.91
CA ALA A 5 10.05 5.32 0.71
C ALA A 5 10.27 3.82 0.97
N HIS A 6 10.82 3.48 2.14
CA HIS A 6 11.19 2.11 2.46
C HIS A 6 9.98 1.23 2.83
N VAL A 7 8.91 1.82 3.39
CA VAL A 7 7.68 1.09 3.74
C VAL A 7 6.84 0.83 2.49
N LEU A 8 6.72 1.84 1.60
CA LEU A 8 6.02 1.67 0.33
C LEU A 8 6.78 0.73 -0.61
N GLU A 9 8.11 0.81 -0.68
CA GLU A 9 8.93 -0.13 -1.46
C GLU A 9 8.75 -1.58 -0.99
N LYS A 10 8.67 -1.83 0.33
CA LYS A 10 8.37 -3.15 0.88
C LYS A 10 6.93 -3.60 0.62
N ALA A 11 5.96 -2.70 0.71
CA ALA A 11 4.57 -3.01 0.38
C ALA A 11 4.45 -3.38 -1.11
N VAL A 12 5.06 -2.61 -2.00
CA VAL A 12 5.07 -2.85 -3.46
C VAL A 12 5.87 -4.10 -3.82
N SER A 13 7.05 -4.30 -3.24
CA SER A 13 7.89 -5.50 -3.49
C SER A 13 7.27 -6.76 -2.89
N GLY A 14 6.53 -6.62 -1.79
CA GLY A 14 5.73 -7.70 -1.20
C GLY A 14 4.54 -8.10 -2.08
N ILE A 15 3.91 -7.14 -2.76
CA ILE A 15 2.76 -7.41 -3.65
C ILE A 15 3.20 -8.11 -4.95
N LEU A 16 4.45 -7.95 -5.42
CA LEU A 16 4.89 -8.49 -6.72
C LEU A 16 6.14 -9.38 -6.74
N GLY A 17 6.71 -9.75 -5.59
CA GLY A 17 7.79 -10.74 -5.50
C GLY A 17 9.11 -10.30 -6.16
N THR A 18 10.09 -9.88 -5.35
CA THR A 18 11.50 -10.29 -5.45
C THR A 18 12.36 -9.71 -4.31
N ARG A 19 13.52 -10.36 -4.11
CA ARG A 19 14.44 -10.42 -2.96
C ARG A 19 14.82 -9.11 -2.23
N PRO A 20 15.18 -9.19 -0.93
CA PRO A 20 15.66 -8.05 -0.15
C PRO A 20 17.10 -7.69 -0.53
N SER A 21 17.32 -6.48 -1.02
CA SER A 21 18.66 -5.88 -1.15
C SER A 21 19.01 -5.12 0.13
N LYS A 22 20.09 -5.55 0.79
CA LYS A 22 20.75 -4.80 1.87
C LYS A 22 21.36 -3.52 1.29
N VAL A 23 21.00 -2.33 1.79
CA VAL A 23 21.90 -1.16 1.72
C VAL A 23 21.83 -0.31 3.00
N GLN A 24 23.03 0.09 3.39
CA GLN A 24 23.50 0.78 4.58
C GLN A 24 22.97 2.22 4.71
N GLY A 25 22.66 2.61 5.94
CA GLY A 25 22.22 3.97 6.28
C GLY A 25 23.32 5.01 6.16
N LYS A 26 22.94 6.19 5.68
CA LYS A 26 23.58 7.47 5.99
C LYS A 26 22.54 8.58 6.02
N ASP A 27 22.64 9.36 7.07
CA ASP A 27 21.67 10.31 7.59
C ASP A 27 22.13 11.71 7.19
N GLU A 28 21.38 12.43 6.35
CA GLU A 28 21.58 13.86 6.13
C GLU A 28 20.25 14.62 6.11
N SER A 29 20.23 15.69 6.91
CA SER A 29 19.10 16.51 7.31
C SER A 29 18.72 17.53 6.24
N ILE A 30 17.45 17.55 5.85
CA ILE A 30 16.86 18.69 5.14
C ILE A 30 16.54 19.76 6.19
N ARG A 31 17.51 20.63 6.47
CA ARG A 31 17.29 21.94 7.09
C ARG A 31 17.28 22.98 5.96
N GLY A 32 16.10 23.26 5.42
CA GLY A 32 15.82 24.40 4.54
C GLY A 32 14.49 25.02 4.96
N GLY A 33 14.51 26.31 5.29
CA GLY A 33 13.42 27.04 5.95
C GLY A 33 12.09 27.01 5.19
N LEU A 34 11.17 26.19 5.67
CA LEU A 34 9.73 26.31 5.41
C LEU A 34 9.11 27.08 6.58
N ASP A 35 8.18 27.98 6.27
CA ASP A 35 7.32 28.62 7.27
C ASP A 35 6.82 27.55 8.24
N THR A 36 6.90 27.81 9.55
CA THR A 36 6.65 26.81 10.60
C THR A 36 5.31 26.09 10.43
N GLU A 37 4.31 26.77 9.88
CA GLU A 37 3.01 26.19 9.54
C GLU A 37 3.09 25.17 8.39
N THR A 38 3.79 25.50 7.30
CA THR A 38 3.97 24.61 6.14
C THR A 38 4.81 23.39 6.53
N GLY A 39 5.86 23.58 7.33
CA GLY A 39 6.66 22.48 7.88
C GLY A 39 5.84 21.53 8.76
N LEU A 40 4.92 22.05 9.57
CA LEU A 40 4.00 21.24 10.37
C LEU A 40 2.99 20.46 9.52
N LYS A 41 2.45 21.07 8.45
CA LYS A 41 1.54 20.39 7.51
C LYS A 41 2.23 19.24 6.79
N LEU A 42 3.47 19.44 6.33
CA LEU A 42 4.25 18.39 5.67
C LEU A 42 4.53 17.21 6.60
N ARG A 43 4.97 17.47 7.84
CA ARG A 43 5.19 16.40 8.83
C ARG A 43 3.94 15.58 9.13
N ARG A 44 2.77 16.25 9.18
CA ARG A 44 1.49 15.56 9.37
C ARG A 44 1.15 14.70 8.17
N ALA A 45 1.37 15.20 6.95
CA ALA A 45 1.15 14.43 5.72
C ALA A 45 2.10 13.22 5.64
N GLU A 46 3.38 13.39 5.97
CA GLU A 46 4.34 12.27 6.06
C GLU A 46 3.85 11.20 7.05
N LYS A 47 3.37 11.62 8.24
CA LYS A 47 2.83 10.68 9.22
C LYS A 47 1.63 9.90 8.67
N LEU A 48 0.67 10.60 8.06
CA LEU A 48 -0.51 9.97 7.44
C LEU A 48 -0.12 8.95 6.38
N VAL A 49 0.80 9.32 5.47
CA VAL A 49 1.22 8.43 4.37
C VAL A 49 2.07 7.26 4.88
N ASN A 50 2.87 7.45 5.94
CA ASN A 50 3.59 6.35 6.59
C ASN A 50 2.64 5.33 7.21
N GLU A 51 1.64 5.78 7.96
CA GLU A 51 0.65 4.90 8.58
C GLU A 51 -0.19 4.17 7.51
N TYR A 52 -0.51 4.85 6.41
CA TYR A 52 -1.10 4.22 5.23
C TYR A 52 -0.19 3.14 4.62
N GLY A 53 1.12 3.40 4.47
CA GLY A 53 2.09 2.41 4.00
C GLY A 53 2.10 1.13 4.86
N ILE A 54 2.00 1.28 6.19
CA ILE A 54 1.90 0.14 7.11
C ILE A 54 0.60 -0.63 6.89
N ALA A 55 -0.51 0.06 6.66
CA ALA A 55 -1.80 -0.57 6.38
C ALA A 55 -1.79 -1.33 5.05
N LEU A 56 -1.16 -0.77 4.01
CA LEU A 56 -0.93 -1.46 2.73
C LEU A 56 -0.13 -2.75 2.91
N GLU A 57 0.96 -2.71 3.67
CA GLU A 57 1.78 -3.89 3.94
C GLU A 57 0.99 -4.99 4.65
N LYS A 58 0.20 -4.62 5.65
CA LYS A 58 -0.69 -5.55 6.38
C LYS A 58 -1.76 -6.14 5.48
N ALA A 59 -2.43 -5.32 4.67
CA ALA A 59 -3.46 -5.76 3.73
C ALA A 59 -2.86 -6.74 2.70
N GLY A 60 -1.68 -6.42 2.15
CA GLY A 60 -0.96 -7.30 1.24
C GLY A 60 -0.57 -8.64 1.89
N TYR A 61 -0.11 -8.63 3.14
CA TYR A 61 0.19 -9.86 3.88
C TYR A 61 -1.04 -10.74 4.06
N LEU A 62 -2.15 -10.16 4.53
CA LEU A 62 -3.41 -10.89 4.75
C LEU A 62 -3.90 -11.53 3.45
N ASN A 63 -3.86 -10.77 2.35
CA ASN A 63 -4.29 -11.29 1.05
C ASN A 63 -3.40 -12.41 0.52
N ARG A 64 -2.07 -12.30 0.63
CA ARG A 64 -1.17 -13.41 0.26
C ARG A 64 -1.51 -14.68 1.04
N PHE A 65 -1.67 -14.55 2.35
CA PHE A 65 -2.02 -15.67 3.22
C PHE A 65 -3.38 -16.29 2.85
N GLU A 66 -4.40 -15.47 2.58
CA GLU A 66 -5.71 -15.97 2.15
C GLU A 66 -5.67 -16.64 0.77
N VAL A 67 -4.90 -16.12 -0.18
CA VAL A 67 -4.70 -16.75 -1.50
C VAL A 67 -3.99 -18.08 -1.35
N GLU A 68 -2.93 -18.17 -0.55
CA GLU A 68 -2.21 -19.42 -0.28
C GLU A 68 -3.15 -20.48 0.31
N ASN A 69 -3.95 -20.11 1.31
CA ASN A 69 -4.93 -21.01 1.92
C ASN A 69 -6.02 -21.46 0.92
N LEU A 70 -6.48 -20.56 0.05
CA LEU A 70 -7.45 -20.89 -0.99
C LEU A 70 -6.87 -21.92 -1.97
N MET A 71 -5.64 -21.69 -2.43
CA MET A 71 -4.95 -22.58 -3.36
C MET A 71 -4.71 -23.97 -2.75
N GLU A 72 -4.30 -24.04 -1.48
CA GLU A 72 -4.17 -25.30 -0.75
C GLU A 72 -5.51 -26.01 -0.60
N SER A 73 -6.57 -25.30 -0.20
CA SER A 73 -7.91 -25.87 -0.02
C SER A 73 -8.49 -26.42 -1.34
N VAL A 74 -8.22 -25.75 -2.47
CA VAL A 74 -8.60 -26.23 -3.80
C VAL A 74 -7.78 -27.47 -4.19
N ALA A 75 -6.47 -27.46 -3.97
CA ALA A 75 -5.59 -28.58 -4.29
C ALA A 75 -5.93 -29.85 -3.49
N GLU A 76 -6.35 -29.68 -2.23
CA GLU A 76 -6.77 -30.77 -1.35
C GLU A 76 -8.23 -31.21 -1.57
N GLY A 77 -8.95 -30.60 -2.51
CA GLY A 77 -10.36 -30.90 -2.78
C GLY A 77 -11.32 -30.50 -1.65
N LYS A 78 -10.87 -29.68 -0.70
CA LYS A 78 -11.68 -29.13 0.39
C LYS A 78 -12.58 -27.98 -0.06
N TYR A 79 -12.27 -27.38 -1.22
CA TYR A 79 -13.00 -26.25 -1.77
C TYR A 79 -13.35 -26.48 -3.25
N PRO A 80 -14.62 -26.31 -3.66
CA PRO A 80 -15.03 -26.54 -5.04
C PRO A 80 -14.47 -25.43 -5.95
N LEU A 81 -13.70 -25.83 -6.97
CA LEU A 81 -13.13 -24.92 -7.96
C LEU A 81 -14.20 -24.12 -8.72
N ASP A 82 -15.38 -24.73 -8.92
CA ASP A 82 -16.49 -24.09 -9.64
C ASP A 82 -16.97 -22.81 -8.97
N GLU A 83 -16.99 -22.74 -7.63
CA GLU A 83 -17.39 -21.52 -6.90
C GLU A 83 -16.37 -20.38 -7.08
N VAL A 84 -15.08 -20.71 -7.13
CA VAL A 84 -14.01 -19.74 -7.40
C VAL A 84 -14.13 -19.21 -8.82
N CYS A 85 -14.28 -20.10 -9.79
CA CYS A 85 -14.47 -19.74 -11.19
C CYS A 85 -15.74 -18.90 -11.40
N GLU A 86 -16.83 -19.21 -10.70
CA GLU A 86 -18.08 -18.44 -10.79
C GLU A 86 -17.93 -17.03 -10.22
N SER A 87 -17.30 -16.87 -9.05
CA SER A 87 -17.04 -15.54 -8.47
C SER A 87 -16.20 -14.67 -9.42
N LEU A 88 -15.18 -15.25 -10.06
CA LEU A 88 -14.37 -14.56 -11.06
C LEU A 88 -15.17 -14.16 -12.30
N ARG A 89 -16.02 -15.06 -12.84
CA ARG A 89 -16.87 -14.75 -14.01
C ARG A 89 -17.90 -13.66 -13.71
N GLN A 90 -18.46 -13.64 -12.50
CA GLN A 90 -19.45 -12.65 -12.11
C GLN A 90 -18.82 -11.29 -11.75
N GLY A 91 -17.50 -11.21 -11.61
CA GLY A 91 -16.81 -9.97 -11.25
C GLY A 91 -17.13 -9.47 -9.83
N ARG A 92 -17.55 -10.37 -8.94
CA ARG A 92 -18.00 -10.02 -7.59
C ARG A 92 -17.80 -11.16 -6.60
N GLY A 93 -17.82 -10.80 -5.33
CA GLY A 93 -17.72 -11.74 -4.21
C GLY A 93 -16.29 -11.94 -3.74
N ARG A 94 -16.16 -12.69 -2.63
CA ARG A 94 -14.90 -12.78 -1.87
C ARG A 94 -13.72 -13.24 -2.71
N HIS A 95 -13.89 -14.25 -3.56
CA HIS A 95 -12.78 -14.81 -4.36
C HIS A 95 -12.33 -13.86 -5.46
N HIS A 96 -13.30 -13.18 -6.10
CA HIS A 96 -12.99 -12.08 -7.01
C HIS A 96 -12.20 -10.99 -6.30
N ASP A 97 -12.66 -10.53 -5.14
CA ASP A 97 -12.01 -9.44 -4.40
C ASP A 97 -10.59 -9.82 -3.97
N LEU A 98 -10.43 -11.03 -3.42
CA LEU A 98 -9.14 -11.61 -3.03
C LEU A 98 -8.16 -11.68 -4.23
N LEU A 99 -8.60 -12.25 -5.35
CA LEU A 99 -7.75 -12.46 -6.53
C LEU A 99 -7.53 -11.18 -7.35
N THR A 100 -8.31 -10.13 -7.13
CA THR A 100 -8.15 -8.81 -7.77
C THR A 100 -7.53 -7.76 -6.85
N LEU A 101 -6.97 -8.19 -5.70
CA LEU A 101 -6.31 -7.33 -4.72
C LEU A 101 -7.23 -6.21 -4.21
N LYS A 102 -8.49 -6.54 -3.93
CA LYS A 102 -9.45 -5.66 -3.28
C LYS A 102 -9.43 -5.92 -1.77
N PHE A 103 -9.34 -4.85 -1.00
CA PHE A 103 -9.24 -4.87 0.44
C PHE A 103 -10.40 -4.09 1.06
N SER A 104 -10.82 -4.49 2.26
CA SER A 104 -11.79 -3.72 3.03
C SER A 104 -11.25 -2.33 3.35
N ALA A 105 -12.03 -1.28 3.06
CA ALA A 105 -11.75 0.09 3.49
C ALA A 105 -11.52 0.22 5.01
N SER A 106 -12.04 -0.70 5.84
CA SER A 106 -11.81 -0.71 7.29
C SER A 106 -10.36 -0.96 7.70
N LEU A 107 -9.52 -1.45 6.78
CA LEU A 107 -8.08 -1.65 7.02
C LEU A 107 -7.29 -0.34 6.91
N LEU A 108 -7.90 0.73 6.38
CA LEU A 108 -7.25 2.03 6.29
C LEU A 108 -7.20 2.71 7.67
N PRO A 109 -6.08 3.36 8.03
CA PRO A 109 -5.95 4.09 9.28
C PRO A 109 -6.70 5.42 9.25
N TYR A 110 -7.02 5.93 8.05
CA TYR A 110 -7.72 7.17 7.81
C TYR A 110 -8.66 7.04 6.61
N PRO A 111 -9.68 7.91 6.48
CA PRO A 111 -10.49 8.00 5.27
C PRO A 111 -9.65 8.19 4.00
N LYS A 112 -10.08 7.57 2.88
CA LYS A 112 -9.37 7.65 1.58
C LYS A 112 -9.02 9.09 1.19
N ASP A 113 -9.97 10.01 1.34
CA ASP A 113 -9.76 11.42 0.97
C ASP A 113 -8.63 12.08 1.75
N LYS A 114 -8.50 11.78 3.05
CA LYS A 114 -7.39 12.34 3.87
C LYS A 114 -6.03 11.80 3.46
N ILE A 115 -5.96 10.52 3.08
CA ILE A 115 -4.72 9.89 2.61
C ILE A 115 -4.35 10.49 1.25
N LYS A 116 -5.34 10.64 0.36
CA LYS A 116 -5.16 11.27 -0.96
C LYS A 116 -4.64 12.70 -0.83
N GLU A 117 -5.28 13.53 -0.01
CA GLU A 117 -4.84 14.91 0.26
C GLU A 117 -3.40 14.96 0.79
N ALA A 118 -3.04 14.06 1.70
CA ALA A 118 -1.68 13.98 2.24
C ALA A 118 -0.66 13.60 1.17
N ILE A 119 -0.96 12.62 0.32
CA ILE A 119 -0.08 12.22 -0.79
C ILE A 119 0.05 13.35 -1.82
N GLU A 120 -1.05 13.99 -2.21
CA GLU A 120 -1.05 15.12 -3.14
C GLU A 120 -0.28 16.31 -2.60
N LEU A 121 -0.34 16.55 -1.27
CA LEU A 121 0.48 17.57 -0.64
C LEU A 121 1.97 17.23 -0.77
N LEU A 122 2.38 16.01 -0.41
CA LEU A 122 3.79 15.60 -0.52
C LEU A 122 4.30 15.68 -1.97
N LEU A 123 3.49 15.28 -2.96
CA LEU A 123 3.83 15.35 -4.38
C LEU A 123 4.13 16.76 -4.88
N ARG A 124 3.62 17.82 -4.23
CA ARG A 124 3.89 19.22 -4.61
C ARG A 124 5.25 19.71 -4.12
N TYR A 125 5.79 19.12 -3.06
CA TYR A 125 7.00 19.58 -2.38
C TYR A 125 8.18 18.61 -2.50
N ASP A 126 7.93 17.34 -2.81
CA ASP A 126 8.99 16.37 -3.01
C ASP A 126 9.66 16.56 -4.38
N SER A 127 10.98 16.50 -4.41
CA SER A 127 11.80 16.62 -5.61
C SER A 127 12.51 15.32 -5.98
N ASP A 128 12.45 14.31 -5.11
CA ASP A 128 13.05 13.00 -5.37
C ASP A 128 12.15 12.20 -6.34
N PRO A 129 12.64 11.85 -7.55
CA PRO A 129 11.87 11.08 -8.52
C PRO A 129 11.34 9.76 -7.98
N GLU A 130 12.08 9.10 -7.08
CA GLU A 130 11.69 7.81 -6.52
C GLU A 130 10.55 7.96 -5.50
N ASN A 131 10.62 8.99 -4.64
CA ASN A 131 9.51 9.29 -3.73
C ASN A 131 8.24 9.66 -4.51
N ILE A 132 8.38 10.49 -5.55
CA ILE A 132 7.26 10.84 -6.43
C ILE A 132 6.64 9.59 -7.05
N ARG A 133 7.46 8.64 -7.53
CA ARG A 133 6.99 7.36 -8.06
C ARG A 133 6.20 6.57 -7.01
N LEU A 134 6.75 6.41 -5.81
CA LEU A 134 6.11 5.67 -4.72
C LEU A 134 4.80 6.32 -4.25
N LEU A 135 4.74 7.64 -4.17
CA LEU A 135 3.53 8.39 -3.84
C LEU A 135 2.43 8.18 -4.90
N ARG A 136 2.77 8.21 -6.19
CA ARG A 136 1.83 7.92 -7.28
C ARG A 136 1.32 6.48 -7.24
N GLU A 137 2.20 5.53 -6.98
CA GLU A 137 1.82 4.13 -6.77
C GLU A 137 0.88 4.00 -5.56
N GLY A 138 1.20 4.70 -4.46
CA GLY A 138 0.35 4.77 -3.27
C GLY A 138 -1.07 5.26 -3.56
N LEU A 139 -1.23 6.26 -4.43
CA LEU A 139 -2.55 6.70 -4.92
C LEU A 139 -3.26 5.60 -5.73
N ARG A 140 -2.54 4.88 -6.60
CA ARG A 140 -3.13 3.78 -7.37
C ARG A 140 -3.63 2.67 -6.45
N TYR A 141 -2.84 2.27 -5.45
CA TYR A 141 -3.23 1.24 -4.48
C TYR A 141 -4.34 1.69 -3.53
N LEU A 142 -4.58 2.99 -3.39
CA LEU A 142 -5.71 3.47 -2.58
C LEU A 142 -7.05 3.01 -3.18
N GLU A 143 -7.11 2.80 -4.50
CA GLU A 143 -8.29 2.27 -5.21
C GLU A 143 -8.49 0.75 -5.04
N SER A 144 -7.54 0.06 -4.43
CA SER A 144 -7.74 -1.31 -3.98
C SER A 144 -8.61 -1.40 -2.74
N PHE A 145 -8.76 -0.32 -1.97
CA PHE A 145 -9.64 -0.29 -0.80
C PHE A 145 -11.07 0.09 -1.21
N VAL A 146 -11.99 -0.85 -1.04
CA VAL A 146 -13.41 -0.80 -1.43
C VAL A 146 -14.34 -1.12 -0.27
#